data_AF-A0A972Q5Z7-F1
#
_entry.id   AF-A0A972Q5Z7-F1
#
_cell.length_a   1.000
_cell.length_b   1.000
_cell.length_c   1.000
_cell.angle_alpha   90.00
_cell.angle_beta   90.00
_cell.angle_gamma   90.00
#
_symmetry.space_group_name_H-M   'P 1'
#
loop_
_entity.id
_entity.type
_entity.pdbx_description
1 polymer ?
#
loop_
_entity_poly.entity_id
_entity_poly.type
_entity_poly.pdbx_seq_one_letter_code
_entity_poly.pdbx_strand_id
1 'polypeptide(L)'
;MNPLQQAQFWQKLGIATIPIRYKDKRPELKSWQEFQKRLPTDTELSKWFSGPFHNLGIVVGWNNLVVIDFDSDTEYALWQLWIARRSIYRWIRQTLQVKTARGVHVYVTTSQPAQNAKLPGIDIKAVGGYVLSPPSVHPSGVEYSVLSGTLPVRIEALSDVLPAELLAIHTELPEKRTSLVSSPVVLAAKDDPWAKADQLLEPDRDLIEQIKQRYRIEDFFVRLVQKRDRWHMTNCLFHDDKSPSMWVDMERQICGCFAGCTPQPCDVIDLYARLHNLSIQDAIRVMARSL
;
A
#
# COMPACT_ATOMS: atom_id res chain seq x y z
N MET A 1 15.90 11.14 -11.87
CA MET A 1 17.03 10.81 -10.99
C MET A 1 17.01 9.30 -10.78
N ASN A 2 18.14 8.60 -10.87
CA ASN A 2 18.16 7.14 -10.65
C ASN A 2 18.15 6.81 -9.14
N PRO A 3 17.90 5.55 -8.73
CA PRO A 3 17.86 5.17 -7.31
C PRO A 3 19.12 5.53 -6.52
N LEU A 4 20.31 5.34 -7.10
CA LEU A 4 21.58 5.67 -6.45
C LEU A 4 21.69 7.16 -6.12
N GLN A 5 21.40 8.01 -7.10
CA GLN A 5 21.43 9.47 -6.93
C GLN A 5 20.43 9.92 -5.86
N GLN A 6 19.24 9.31 -5.81
CA GLN A 6 18.24 9.61 -4.79
C GLN A 6 18.69 9.13 -3.40
N ALA A 7 19.31 7.95 -3.30
CA ALA A 7 19.85 7.43 -2.05
C ALA A 7 20.96 8.34 -1.48
N GLN A 8 21.88 8.77 -2.34
CA GLN A 8 22.95 9.72 -2.00
C GLN A 8 22.39 11.09 -1.59
N PHE A 9 21.31 11.55 -2.24
CA PHE A 9 20.63 12.79 -1.86
C PHE A 9 20.11 12.71 -0.42
N TRP A 10 19.39 11.65 -0.06
CA TRP A 10 18.87 11.46 1.31
C TRP A 10 19.99 11.28 2.34
N GLN A 11 21.04 10.53 1.99
CA GLN A 11 22.20 10.35 2.85
C GLN A 11 22.90 11.68 3.17
N LYS A 12 23.04 12.59 2.18
CA LYS A 12 23.56 13.96 2.41
C LYS A 12 22.69 14.81 3.32
N LEU A 13 21.39 14.52 3.40
CA LEU A 13 20.45 15.12 4.36
C LEU A 13 20.49 14.45 5.74
N GLY A 14 21.39 13.49 5.96
CA GLY A 14 21.50 12.74 7.21
C GLY A 14 20.37 11.74 7.42
N ILE A 15 19.75 11.24 6.34
CA ILE A 15 18.65 10.29 6.38
C ILE A 15 19.08 8.99 5.71
N ALA A 16 18.95 7.87 6.44
CA ALA A 16 19.34 6.57 5.92
C ALA A 16 18.38 6.08 4.84
N THR A 17 18.94 5.38 3.86
CA THR A 17 18.18 4.66 2.83
C THR A 17 18.64 3.21 2.75
N ILE A 18 17.78 2.36 2.21
CA ILE A 18 18.02 0.92 2.07
C ILE A 18 17.53 0.43 0.70
N PRO A 19 18.16 -0.61 0.11
CA PRO A 19 17.63 -1.25 -1.08
C PRO A 19 16.39 -2.05 -0.71
N ILE A 20 15.38 -1.90 -1.55
CA ILE A 20 14.15 -2.67 -1.54
C ILE A 20 14.14 -3.49 -2.81
N ARG A 21 13.66 -4.73 -2.72
CA ARG A 21 13.51 -5.61 -3.88
C ARG A 21 12.63 -4.94 -4.94
N TYR A 22 13.04 -5.06 -6.21
CA TYR A 22 12.31 -4.46 -7.32
C TYR A 22 10.88 -5.02 -7.43
N LYS A 23 9.89 -4.15 -7.66
CA LYS A 23 8.45 -4.51 -7.67
C LYS A 23 7.99 -5.26 -6.41
N ASP A 24 8.62 -4.98 -5.29
CA ASP A 24 8.32 -5.52 -3.97
C ASP A 24 8.47 -4.37 -2.96
N LYS A 25 8.09 -4.60 -1.71
CA LYS A 25 8.23 -3.66 -0.60
C LYS A 25 9.23 -4.15 0.46
N ARG A 26 9.74 -5.38 0.31
CA ARG A 26 10.64 -6.01 1.26
C ARG A 26 12.09 -5.61 1.02
N PRO A 27 12.91 -5.44 2.08
CA PRO A 27 14.31 -5.06 1.92
C PRO A 27 15.10 -6.13 1.20
N GLU A 28 16.08 -5.71 0.40
CA GLU A 28 17.06 -6.60 -0.23
C GLU A 28 18.28 -6.81 0.69
N LEU A 29 18.06 -6.75 2.01
CA LEU A 29 19.07 -6.92 3.06
C LEU A 29 18.63 -8.01 4.03
N LYS A 30 19.60 -8.70 4.64
CA LYS A 30 19.33 -9.65 5.74
C LYS A 30 18.82 -8.94 7.00
N SER A 31 19.35 -7.74 7.27
CA SER A 31 18.98 -6.88 8.39
C SER A 31 18.99 -5.45 7.90
N TRP A 32 17.86 -4.77 7.96
CA TRP A 32 17.76 -3.35 7.61
C TRP A 32 17.71 -2.46 8.87
N GLN A 33 17.41 -3.06 10.02
CA GLN A 33 17.19 -2.36 11.29
C GLN A 33 18.43 -1.62 11.79
N GLU A 34 19.63 -2.05 11.40
CA GLU A 34 20.86 -1.31 11.70
C GLU A 34 20.85 0.11 11.12
N PHE A 35 20.19 0.31 9.97
CA PHE A 35 20.08 1.61 9.30
C PHE A 35 19.06 2.55 9.97
N GLN A 36 18.39 2.11 11.04
CA GLN A 36 17.66 3.00 11.94
C GLN A 36 18.61 3.79 12.86
N LYS A 37 19.87 3.33 13.00
CA LYS A 37 20.87 3.91 13.93
C LYS A 37 22.14 4.40 13.24
N ARG A 38 22.44 3.92 12.04
CA ARG A 38 23.57 4.41 11.22
C ARG A 38 23.14 4.77 9.80
N LEU A 39 23.86 5.68 9.17
CA LEU A 39 23.72 5.94 7.74
C LEU A 39 24.43 4.84 6.93
N PRO A 40 23.94 4.51 5.73
CA PRO A 40 24.69 3.71 4.77
C PRO A 40 25.91 4.50 4.26
N THR A 41 26.97 3.79 3.95
CA THR A 41 28.18 4.35 3.31
C THR A 41 28.01 4.49 1.81
N ASP A 42 28.80 5.34 1.16
CA ASP A 42 28.77 5.52 -0.31
C ASP A 42 29.06 4.21 -1.05
N THR A 43 29.93 3.37 -0.48
CA THR A 43 30.25 2.04 -1.02
C THR A 43 29.05 1.10 -0.92
N GLU A 44 28.32 1.11 0.20
CA GLU A 44 27.09 0.35 0.35
C GLU A 44 26.03 0.82 -0.66
N LEU A 45 25.78 2.13 -0.74
CA LEU A 45 24.81 2.69 -1.70
C LEU A 45 25.15 2.31 -3.14
N SER A 46 26.42 2.50 -3.55
CA SER A 46 26.87 2.18 -4.91
C SER A 46 26.72 0.69 -5.22
N LYS A 47 26.99 -0.18 -4.24
CA LYS A 47 26.83 -1.64 -4.39
C LYS A 47 25.37 -2.06 -4.49
N TRP A 48 24.50 -1.46 -3.68
CA TRP A 48 23.08 -1.80 -3.65
C TRP A 48 22.33 -1.36 -4.91
N PHE A 49 22.73 -0.24 -5.49
CA PHE A 49 22.06 0.37 -6.64
C PHE A 49 22.89 0.30 -7.93
N SER A 50 23.82 -0.65 -8.04
CA SER A 50 24.64 -0.85 -9.24
C SER A 50 23.87 -1.49 -10.40
N GLY A 51 22.76 -2.19 -10.11
CA GLY A 51 21.90 -2.83 -11.10
C GLY A 51 20.78 -1.93 -11.61
N PRO A 52 20.12 -2.32 -12.73
CA PRO A 52 19.04 -1.53 -13.32
C PRO A 52 17.71 -1.63 -12.56
N PHE A 53 17.55 -2.61 -11.67
CA PHE A 53 16.25 -2.94 -11.05
C PHE A 53 16.36 -3.01 -9.53
N HIS A 54 16.18 -1.87 -8.88
CA HIS A 54 16.09 -1.79 -7.42
C HIS A 54 15.07 -0.74 -7.02
N ASN A 55 14.30 -1.04 -5.98
CA ASN A 55 13.52 -0.05 -5.27
C ASN A 55 14.38 0.60 -4.17
N LEU A 56 13.99 1.79 -3.76
CA LEU A 56 14.63 2.59 -2.71
C LEU A 56 13.67 2.77 -1.54
N GLY A 57 14.13 2.39 -0.34
CA GLY A 57 13.45 2.67 0.91
C GLY A 57 14.12 3.84 1.64
N ILE A 58 13.31 4.77 2.17
CA ILE A 58 13.76 5.80 3.12
C ILE A 58 13.44 5.30 4.52
N VAL A 59 14.45 5.22 5.39
CA VAL A 59 14.25 4.90 6.81
C VAL A 59 13.73 6.16 7.52
N VAL A 60 12.49 6.10 7.99
CA VAL A 60 11.82 7.23 8.64
C VAL A 60 12.21 7.34 10.12
N GLY A 61 12.02 8.52 10.70
CA GLY A 61 12.45 8.86 12.07
C GLY A 61 13.83 9.52 12.17
N TRP A 62 14.70 9.38 11.16
CA TRP A 62 15.94 10.17 11.07
C TRP A 62 15.61 11.67 11.02
N ASN A 63 16.28 12.48 11.85
CA ASN A 63 16.01 13.92 11.95
C ASN A 63 14.52 14.25 12.16
N ASN A 64 13.81 13.39 12.92
CA ASN A 64 12.37 13.47 13.15
C ASN A 64 11.54 13.50 11.84
N LEU A 65 12.04 12.87 10.78
CA LEU A 65 11.31 12.68 9.53
C LEU A 65 10.08 11.81 9.78
N VAL A 66 8.93 12.33 9.36
CA VAL A 66 7.66 11.65 9.41
C VAL A 66 7.03 11.67 8.02
N VAL A 67 6.39 10.57 7.66
CA VAL A 67 5.59 10.46 6.44
C VAL A 67 4.15 10.22 6.84
N ILE A 68 3.28 11.11 6.37
CA ILE A 68 1.83 10.98 6.45
C ILE A 68 1.41 10.25 5.17
N ASP A 69 1.07 8.97 5.30
CA ASP A 69 0.73 8.07 4.21
C ASP A 69 -0.80 8.01 4.07
N PHE A 70 -1.33 8.71 3.07
CA PHE A 70 -2.76 8.68 2.74
C PHE A 70 -3.07 7.42 1.93
N ASP A 71 -3.99 6.60 2.42
CA ASP A 71 -4.30 5.30 1.82
C ASP A 71 -4.96 5.40 0.42
N SER A 72 -5.67 6.50 0.15
CA SER A 72 -6.23 6.79 -1.18
C SER A 72 -6.19 8.29 -1.54
N ASP A 73 -6.45 8.58 -2.82
CA ASP A 73 -6.62 9.94 -3.32
C ASP A 73 -7.78 10.69 -2.64
N THR A 74 -8.79 9.97 -2.14
CA THR A 74 -9.94 10.57 -1.45
C THR A 74 -9.52 11.15 -0.11
N GLU A 75 -8.80 10.40 0.73
CA GLU A 75 -8.31 10.91 2.02
C GLU A 75 -7.33 12.07 1.82
N TYR A 76 -6.46 11.98 0.81
CA TYR A 76 -5.57 13.06 0.45
C TYR A 76 -6.34 14.32 0.01
N ALA A 77 -7.39 14.20 -0.80
CA ALA A 77 -8.22 15.33 -1.21
C ALA A 77 -8.96 15.99 -0.03
N LEU A 78 -9.53 15.18 0.88
CA LEU A 78 -10.16 15.68 2.10
C LEU A 78 -9.17 16.43 2.98
N TRP A 79 -7.97 15.90 3.14
CA TRP A 79 -6.89 16.56 3.86
C TRP A 79 -6.49 17.88 3.19
N GLN A 80 -6.35 17.92 1.86
CA GLN A 80 -6.04 19.15 1.12
C GLN A 80 -7.08 20.25 1.37
N LEU A 81 -8.37 19.90 1.38
CA LEU A 81 -9.45 20.84 1.68
C LEU A 81 -9.41 21.34 3.12
N TRP A 82 -9.00 20.49 4.06
CA TRP A 82 -8.84 20.86 5.46
C TRP A 82 -7.62 21.76 5.68
N ILE A 83 -6.44 21.37 5.20
CA ILE A 83 -5.18 22.08 5.38
C ILE A 83 -5.18 23.43 4.66
N ALA A 84 -5.91 23.58 3.54
CA ALA A 84 -6.07 24.84 2.82
C ALA A 84 -6.64 25.99 3.67
N ARG A 85 -7.32 25.67 4.77
CA ARG A 85 -7.88 26.65 5.71
C ARG A 85 -6.94 26.99 6.88
N ARG A 86 -5.71 26.46 6.88
CA ARG A 86 -4.72 26.64 7.95
C ARG A 86 -3.65 27.64 7.50
N SER A 87 -3.11 28.38 8.46
CA SER A 87 -2.03 29.34 8.20
C SER A 87 -0.81 28.66 7.56
N ILE A 88 -0.48 27.43 7.95
CA ILE A 88 0.70 26.69 7.47
C ILE A 88 0.57 26.18 6.01
N TYR A 89 -0.61 26.27 5.39
CA TYR A 89 -0.89 25.71 4.06
C TYR A 89 0.15 26.08 3.00
N ARG A 90 0.56 27.36 2.96
CA ARG A 90 1.48 27.88 1.93
C ARG A 90 2.85 27.20 1.96
N TRP A 91 3.26 26.70 3.12
CA TRP A 91 4.50 25.97 3.32
C TRP A 91 4.28 24.47 3.05
N ILE A 92 3.22 23.89 3.61
CA ILE A 92 2.92 22.46 3.46
C ILE A 92 2.69 22.05 2.02
N ARG A 93 2.04 22.88 1.20
CA ARG A 93 1.85 22.57 -0.24
C ARG A 93 3.15 22.46 -1.03
N GLN A 94 4.26 22.96 -0.49
CA GLN A 94 5.61 22.92 -1.08
C GLN A 94 6.49 21.82 -0.48
N THR A 95 6.00 21.11 0.55
CA THR A 95 6.72 19.96 1.11
C THR A 95 6.86 18.85 0.08
N LEU A 96 7.83 17.96 0.26
CA LEU A 96 7.96 16.78 -0.58
C LEU A 96 6.69 15.92 -0.47
N GLN A 97 6.04 15.73 -1.61
CA GLN A 97 4.87 14.86 -1.76
C GLN A 97 5.11 13.87 -2.88
N VAL A 98 4.75 12.62 -2.63
CA VAL A 98 4.99 11.50 -3.55
C VAL A 98 3.70 10.77 -3.81
N LYS A 99 3.33 10.65 -5.08
CA LYS A 99 2.25 9.79 -5.53
C LYS A 99 2.64 8.33 -5.30
N THR A 100 1.76 7.59 -4.65
CA THR A 100 1.90 6.14 -4.44
C THR A 100 0.93 5.39 -5.35
N ALA A 101 0.90 4.06 -5.25
CA ALA A 101 -0.01 3.24 -6.03
C ALA A 101 -1.50 3.55 -5.79
N ARG A 102 -1.86 4.04 -4.59
CA ARG A 102 -3.27 4.28 -4.20
C ARG A 102 -3.53 5.70 -3.72
N GLY A 103 -2.59 6.31 -3.00
CA GLY A 103 -2.74 7.64 -2.42
C GLY A 103 -1.45 8.43 -2.51
N VAL A 104 -1.07 9.10 -1.42
CA VAL A 104 0.03 10.07 -1.41
C VAL A 104 0.82 10.00 -0.11
N HIS A 105 2.15 10.00 -0.19
CA HIS A 105 3.01 10.27 0.94
C HIS A 105 3.28 11.77 1.04
N VAL A 106 3.01 12.36 2.20
CA VAL A 106 3.38 13.74 2.54
C VAL A 106 4.50 13.71 3.58
N TYR A 107 5.69 14.19 3.20
CA TYR A 107 6.87 14.16 4.05
C TYR A 107 6.96 15.45 4.87
N VAL A 108 7.23 15.35 6.17
CA VAL A 108 7.46 16.49 7.07
C VAL A 108 8.55 16.14 8.08
N THR A 109 9.15 17.15 8.71
CA THR A 109 9.95 16.95 9.93
C THR A 109 9.26 17.59 11.12
N THR A 110 9.39 16.97 12.29
CA THR A 110 8.72 17.42 13.52
C THR A 110 9.72 17.97 14.54
N SER A 111 9.27 18.83 15.45
CA SER A 111 10.13 19.39 16.50
C SER A 111 10.64 18.33 17.49
N GLN A 112 9.83 17.29 17.73
CA GLN A 112 10.11 16.15 18.59
C GLN A 112 9.85 14.83 17.83
N PRO A 113 10.50 13.72 18.21
CA PRO A 113 10.26 12.42 17.57
C PRO A 113 8.78 12.00 17.65
N ALA A 114 8.18 11.71 16.50
CA ALA A 114 6.84 11.12 16.43
C ALA A 114 6.91 9.58 16.49
N GLN A 115 5.80 8.95 16.85
CA GLN A 115 5.61 7.49 16.80
C GLN A 115 4.75 7.09 15.60
N ASN A 116 4.86 5.82 15.21
CA ASN A 116 3.95 5.26 14.23
C ASN A 116 2.53 5.26 14.79
N ALA A 117 1.57 5.60 13.95
CA ALA A 117 0.16 5.62 14.31
C ALA A 117 -0.69 5.25 13.09
N LYS A 118 -1.78 4.52 13.32
CA LYS A 118 -2.77 4.19 12.27
C LYS A 118 -4.06 4.95 12.53
N LEU A 119 -4.38 5.90 11.68
CA LEU A 119 -5.60 6.71 11.74
C LEU A 119 -6.58 6.21 10.67
N PRO A 120 -7.87 6.59 10.72
CA PRO A 120 -8.81 6.28 9.65
C PRO A 120 -8.31 6.77 8.28
N GLY A 121 -7.88 5.82 7.43
CA GLY A 121 -7.38 6.06 6.07
C GLY A 121 -6.04 6.79 5.97
N ILE A 122 -5.31 6.92 7.07
CA ILE A 122 -3.99 7.58 7.12
C ILE A 122 -3.06 6.78 8.03
N ASP A 123 -1.91 6.39 7.51
CA ASP A 123 -0.81 5.81 8.29
C ASP A 123 0.27 6.87 8.57
N ILE A 124 0.62 7.05 9.84
CA ILE A 124 1.78 7.84 10.25
C ILE A 124 2.98 6.91 10.31
N LYS A 125 3.96 7.12 9.43
CA LYS A 125 5.24 6.41 9.40
C LYS A 125 6.32 7.31 10.01
N ALA A 126 6.79 6.94 11.20
CA ALA A 126 7.82 7.66 11.94
C ALA A 126 8.91 6.69 12.40
N VAL A 127 9.53 6.91 13.57
CA VAL A 127 10.65 6.10 14.07
C VAL A 127 10.37 4.60 13.98
N GLY A 128 11.34 3.84 13.46
CA GLY A 128 11.30 2.37 13.44
C GLY A 128 10.69 1.76 12.18
N GLY A 129 10.36 2.58 11.16
CA GLY A 129 9.84 2.12 9.88
C GLY A 129 10.66 2.58 8.68
N TYR A 130 10.19 2.23 7.49
CA TYR A 130 10.67 2.80 6.23
C TYR A 130 9.51 2.91 5.24
N VAL A 131 9.67 3.77 4.23
CA VAL A 131 8.72 3.94 3.12
C VAL A 131 9.41 3.80 1.78
N LEU A 132 8.70 3.35 0.75
CA LEU A 132 9.20 3.40 -0.62
C LEU A 132 9.27 4.86 -1.10
N SER A 133 10.32 5.16 -1.86
CA SER A 133 10.60 6.48 -2.43
C SER A 133 10.74 6.39 -3.94
N PRO A 134 10.44 7.44 -4.72
CA PRO A 134 10.78 7.51 -6.13
C PRO A 134 12.28 7.19 -6.35
N PRO A 135 12.64 6.55 -7.48
CA PRO A 135 11.77 6.08 -8.56
C PRO A 135 11.31 4.61 -8.39
N SER A 136 11.01 4.18 -7.15
CA SER A 136 10.59 2.79 -6.89
C SER A 136 9.31 2.40 -7.63
N VAL A 137 9.15 1.11 -7.91
CA VAL A 137 7.96 0.53 -8.53
C VAL A 137 7.23 -0.37 -7.54
N HIS A 138 5.94 -0.11 -7.33
CA HIS A 138 5.05 -0.92 -6.51
C HIS A 138 4.87 -2.34 -7.10
N PRO A 139 4.52 -3.38 -6.30
CA PRO A 139 4.16 -4.70 -6.83
C PRO A 139 3.14 -4.72 -7.97
N SER A 140 2.20 -3.77 -7.97
CA SER A 140 1.21 -3.60 -9.05
C SER A 140 1.78 -3.02 -10.35
N GLY A 141 3.04 -2.60 -10.36
CA GLY A 141 3.68 -1.93 -11.50
C GLY A 141 3.59 -0.40 -11.51
N VAL A 142 2.87 0.21 -10.56
CA VAL A 142 2.79 1.68 -10.45
C VAL A 142 4.10 2.25 -9.90
N GLU A 143 4.65 3.24 -10.58
CA GLU A 143 5.86 3.94 -10.15
C GLU A 143 5.53 5.03 -9.12
N TYR A 144 6.34 5.11 -8.06
CA TYR A 144 6.29 6.23 -7.12
C TYR A 144 6.88 7.47 -7.78
N SER A 145 6.14 8.56 -7.83
CA SER A 145 6.56 9.80 -8.50
C SER A 145 6.39 11.02 -7.62
N VAL A 146 7.27 12.01 -7.77
CA VAL A 146 7.17 13.27 -7.03
C VAL A 146 6.01 14.09 -7.59
N LEU A 147 5.08 14.50 -6.71
CA LEU A 147 3.98 15.40 -7.05
C LEU A 147 4.36 16.86 -6.85
N SER A 148 5.04 17.16 -5.74
CA SER A 148 5.45 18.51 -5.39
C SER A 148 6.61 18.49 -4.39
N GLY A 149 7.28 19.64 -4.29
CA GLY A 149 8.39 19.83 -3.36
C GLY A 149 9.61 18.99 -3.66
N THR A 150 10.65 19.22 -2.88
CA THR A 150 11.92 18.47 -2.95
C THR A 150 12.43 18.06 -1.58
N LEU A 151 12.07 18.81 -0.53
CA LEU A 151 12.49 18.59 0.84
C LEU A 151 11.27 18.55 1.78
N PRO A 152 11.33 17.77 2.87
CA PRO A 152 10.34 17.84 3.93
C PRO A 152 10.36 19.20 4.63
N VAL A 153 9.19 19.82 4.78
CA VAL A 153 9.00 21.04 5.55
C VAL A 153 8.98 20.70 7.05
N ARG A 154 9.55 21.58 7.87
CA ARG A 154 9.47 21.48 9.33
C ARG A 154 8.12 21.98 9.83
N ILE A 155 7.50 21.20 10.72
CA ILE A 155 6.31 21.54 11.48
C ILE A 155 6.62 21.39 12.99
N GLU A 156 5.85 22.05 13.84
CA GLU A 156 6.06 21.92 15.28
C GLU A 156 5.48 20.60 15.79
N ALA A 157 4.24 20.27 15.38
CA ALA A 157 3.57 19.02 15.76
C ALA A 157 2.66 18.49 14.65
N LEU A 158 2.30 17.20 14.72
CA LEU A 158 1.36 16.59 13.75
C LEU A 158 -0.01 17.29 13.72
N SER A 159 -0.43 17.89 14.83
CA SER A 159 -1.67 18.69 14.91
C SER A 159 -1.67 19.94 14.03
N ASP A 160 -0.50 20.40 13.57
CA ASP A 160 -0.39 21.52 12.63
C ASP A 160 -0.91 21.12 11.25
N VAL A 161 -0.83 19.84 10.94
CA VAL A 161 -1.09 19.28 9.61
C VAL A 161 -2.15 18.18 9.60
N LEU A 162 -2.68 17.78 10.75
CA LEU A 162 -3.77 16.83 10.87
C LEU A 162 -4.82 17.33 11.86
N PRO A 163 -6.12 17.06 11.62
CA PRO A 163 -7.18 17.32 12.59
C PRO A 163 -6.87 16.68 13.95
N ALA A 164 -7.04 17.45 15.03
CA ALA A 164 -6.79 16.96 16.39
C ALA A 164 -7.69 15.77 16.73
N GLU A 165 -8.90 15.74 16.16
CA GLU A 165 -9.87 14.65 16.31
C GLU A 165 -9.33 13.33 15.79
N LEU A 166 -8.57 13.34 14.68
CA LEU A 166 -7.93 12.12 14.17
C LEU A 166 -6.85 11.64 15.12
N LEU A 167 -6.08 12.56 15.71
CA LEU A 167 -4.99 12.21 16.63
C LEU A 167 -5.49 11.72 18.00
N ALA A 168 -6.66 12.18 18.45
CA ALA A 168 -7.26 11.80 19.73
C ALA A 168 -7.75 10.34 19.76
N ILE A 169 -8.14 9.76 18.62
CA ILE A 169 -8.63 8.38 18.49
C ILE A 169 -7.60 7.34 18.98
N HIS A 170 -6.31 7.69 19.07
CA HIS A 170 -5.23 6.80 19.55
C HIS A 170 -5.03 6.75 21.07
N THR A 171 -5.76 7.53 21.85
CA THR A 171 -5.58 7.54 23.32
C THR A 171 -6.33 6.42 24.05
N GLU A 172 -7.24 5.71 23.38
CA GLU A 172 -7.95 4.54 23.91
C GLU A 172 -7.59 3.27 23.13
N LEU A 173 -6.41 2.70 23.40
CA LEU A 173 -6.15 1.31 23.02
C LEU A 173 -6.77 0.38 24.07
N PRO A 174 -7.60 -0.62 23.69
CA PRO A 174 -8.09 -1.61 24.63
C PRO A 174 -6.90 -2.40 25.21
N GLU A 175 -6.92 -2.58 26.53
CA GLU A 175 -5.89 -3.31 27.25
C GLU A 175 -5.62 -4.69 26.63
N LYS A 176 -4.33 -4.96 26.45
CA LYS A 176 -3.76 -6.24 26.01
C LYS A 176 -4.32 -7.37 26.90
N ARG A 177 -5.28 -8.15 26.37
CA ARG A 177 -5.62 -9.44 26.98
C ARG A 177 -4.42 -10.37 26.82
N THR A 178 -3.74 -10.59 27.92
CA THR A 178 -2.76 -11.65 28.14
C THR A 178 -3.45 -13.01 28.01
N SER A 179 -3.18 -13.73 26.92
CA SER A 179 -3.41 -15.18 26.86
C SER A 179 -2.07 -15.88 26.61
N LEU A 180 -1.55 -16.45 27.69
CA LEU A 180 -0.44 -17.39 27.69
C LEU A 180 -0.89 -18.66 26.95
N VAL A 181 -0.37 -18.88 25.74
CA VAL A 181 -0.24 -20.23 25.18
C VAL A 181 1.14 -20.33 24.53
N SER A 182 2.01 -21.10 25.17
CA SER A 182 3.32 -21.47 24.68
C SER A 182 3.19 -22.41 23.48
N SER A 183 3.84 -22.07 22.37
CA SER A 183 4.24 -23.05 21.36
C SER A 183 5.46 -22.56 20.57
N PRO A 184 6.26 -23.50 20.02
CA PRO A 184 7.71 -23.38 20.00
C PRO A 184 8.27 -22.53 18.85
N VAL A 185 9.48 -22.07 19.11
CA VAL A 185 10.32 -21.18 18.31
C VAL A 185 10.55 -21.75 16.90
N VAL A 186 10.07 -21.03 15.89
CA VAL A 186 10.61 -21.05 14.52
C VAL A 186 11.17 -19.66 14.23
N LEU A 187 12.50 -19.57 14.18
CA LEU A 187 13.26 -18.38 13.81
C LEU A 187 13.22 -18.22 12.29
N ALA A 188 12.28 -17.41 11.79
CA ALA A 188 12.31 -16.86 10.44
C ALA A 188 11.73 -15.43 10.45
N ALA A 189 12.57 -14.45 10.09
CA ALA A 189 12.26 -13.06 9.73
C ALA A 189 10.92 -12.48 10.25
N LYS A 190 10.80 -12.23 11.56
CA LYS A 190 9.55 -11.74 12.19
C LYS A 190 9.40 -10.20 12.29
N ASP A 191 10.36 -9.41 11.82
CA ASP A 191 10.38 -7.96 12.05
C ASP A 191 10.50 -7.10 10.78
N ASP A 192 9.87 -7.54 9.69
CA ASP A 192 9.62 -6.69 8.52
C ASP A 192 8.27 -5.97 8.70
N PRO A 193 8.23 -4.62 8.79
CA PRO A 193 6.99 -3.85 8.88
C PRO A 193 6.02 -4.16 7.73
N TRP A 194 6.52 -4.51 6.54
CA TRP A 194 5.67 -4.86 5.41
C TRP A 194 5.17 -6.29 5.46
N ALA A 195 5.88 -7.22 6.10
CA ALA A 195 5.34 -8.56 6.36
C ALA A 195 4.18 -8.51 7.39
N LYS A 196 4.28 -7.61 8.39
CA LYS A 196 3.18 -7.34 9.33
C LYS A 196 2.03 -6.59 8.66
N ALA A 197 2.32 -5.61 7.78
CA ALA A 197 1.30 -4.92 7.02
C ALA A 197 0.58 -5.85 6.04
N ASP A 198 1.31 -6.74 5.34
CA ASP A 198 0.72 -7.78 4.50
C ASP A 198 -0.18 -8.70 5.35
N GLN A 199 0.26 -9.13 6.55
CA GLN A 199 -0.59 -9.88 7.49
C GLN A 199 -1.82 -9.12 8.02
N LEU A 200 -1.76 -7.78 8.10
CA LEU A 200 -2.86 -6.91 8.51
C LEU A 200 -3.71 -6.40 7.33
N LEU A 201 -3.34 -6.77 6.10
CA LEU A 201 -4.03 -6.42 4.85
C LEU A 201 -4.65 -7.64 4.15
N GLU A 202 -4.42 -8.83 4.66
CA GLU A 202 -5.20 -10.02 4.33
C GLU A 202 -6.56 -9.86 5.04
N PRO A 203 -7.68 -9.72 4.31
CA PRO A 203 -8.97 -10.04 4.90
C PRO A 203 -8.83 -11.44 5.48
N ASP A 204 -9.32 -11.63 6.71
CA ASP A 204 -9.20 -12.88 7.45
C ASP A 204 -9.38 -14.04 6.47
N ARG A 205 -8.38 -14.92 6.33
CA ARG A 205 -8.37 -15.91 5.23
C ARG A 205 -9.68 -16.73 5.23
N ASP A 206 -10.24 -16.91 6.42
CA ASP A 206 -11.53 -17.53 6.67
C ASP A 206 -12.71 -16.71 6.10
N LEU A 207 -12.68 -15.39 6.14
CA LEU A 207 -13.68 -14.50 5.54
C LEU A 207 -13.66 -14.59 4.01
N ILE A 208 -12.48 -14.59 3.39
CA ILE A 208 -12.38 -14.72 1.92
C ILE A 208 -12.95 -16.06 1.47
N GLU A 209 -12.59 -17.14 2.16
CA GLU A 209 -13.12 -18.47 1.87
C GLU A 209 -14.65 -18.53 2.08
N GLN A 210 -15.18 -17.89 3.13
CA GLN A 210 -16.63 -17.79 3.34
C GLN A 210 -17.34 -17.03 2.19
N ILE A 211 -16.78 -15.92 1.72
CA ILE A 211 -17.32 -15.18 0.56
C ILE A 211 -17.29 -16.08 -0.69
N LYS A 212 -16.17 -16.74 -0.96
CA LYS A 212 -16.00 -17.61 -2.13
C LYS A 212 -16.88 -18.86 -2.09
N GLN A 213 -17.25 -19.33 -0.89
CA GLN A 213 -18.22 -20.40 -0.71
C GLN A 213 -19.66 -19.92 -0.88
N ARG A 214 -19.95 -18.67 -0.49
CA ARG A 214 -21.30 -18.09 -0.50
C ARG A 214 -21.75 -17.62 -1.89
N TYR A 215 -20.84 -17.06 -2.67
CA TYR A 215 -21.12 -16.47 -3.98
C TYR A 215 -20.52 -17.31 -5.09
N ARG A 216 -21.35 -17.67 -6.07
CA ARG A 216 -20.94 -18.47 -7.21
C ARG A 216 -20.71 -17.57 -8.41
N ILE A 217 -19.69 -17.84 -9.22
CA ILE A 217 -19.33 -16.97 -10.35
C ILE A 217 -20.44 -16.91 -11.41
N GLU A 218 -21.20 -17.99 -11.58
CA GLU A 218 -22.34 -18.09 -12.48
C GLU A 218 -23.50 -17.15 -12.11
N ASP A 219 -23.64 -16.73 -10.85
CA ASP A 219 -24.72 -15.84 -10.38
C ASP A 219 -24.62 -14.43 -11.00
N PHE A 220 -23.45 -14.08 -11.54
CA PHE A 220 -23.16 -12.77 -12.13
C PHE A 220 -23.51 -12.67 -13.61
N PHE A 221 -23.99 -13.75 -14.22
CA PHE A 221 -24.29 -13.79 -15.66
C PHE A 221 -25.76 -14.13 -15.91
N VAL A 222 -26.43 -13.29 -16.69
CA VAL A 222 -27.85 -13.49 -17.05
C VAL A 222 -28.04 -14.69 -17.98
N ARG A 223 -27.06 -14.98 -18.84
CA ARG A 223 -27.13 -16.08 -19.80
C ARG A 223 -25.75 -16.66 -20.06
N LEU A 224 -25.58 -17.94 -19.77
CA LEU A 224 -24.38 -18.71 -20.09
C LEU A 224 -24.71 -19.79 -21.10
N VAL A 225 -23.88 -19.92 -22.15
CA VAL A 225 -24.02 -20.97 -23.15
C VAL A 225 -22.85 -21.94 -22.98
N GLN A 226 -23.15 -23.19 -22.60
CA GLN A 226 -22.14 -24.23 -22.52
C GLN A 226 -21.60 -24.54 -23.92
N LYS A 227 -20.28 -24.45 -24.09
CA LYS A 227 -19.63 -24.73 -25.40
C LYS A 227 -19.02 -26.12 -25.41
N ARG A 228 -18.21 -26.46 -24.40
CA ARG A 228 -17.50 -27.73 -24.28
C ARG A 228 -17.13 -28.02 -22.83
N ASP A 229 -17.44 -29.24 -22.37
CA ASP A 229 -17.04 -29.74 -21.05
C ASP A 229 -17.42 -28.72 -19.94
N ARG A 230 -16.46 -28.29 -19.12
CA ARG A 230 -16.66 -27.31 -18.03
C ARG A 230 -16.74 -25.84 -18.48
N TRP A 231 -16.49 -25.53 -19.76
CA TRP A 231 -16.40 -24.14 -20.25
C TRP A 231 -17.73 -23.62 -20.77
N HIS A 232 -18.13 -22.50 -20.19
CA HIS A 232 -19.29 -21.72 -20.60
C HIS A 232 -18.84 -20.41 -21.24
N MET A 233 -19.62 -19.90 -22.19
CA MET A 233 -19.34 -18.65 -22.88
C MET A 233 -20.53 -17.70 -22.82
N THR A 234 -20.22 -16.41 -22.74
CA THR A 234 -21.18 -15.31 -22.87
C THR A 234 -20.48 -14.09 -23.48
N ASN A 235 -21.29 -13.09 -23.82
CA ASN A 235 -20.79 -11.77 -24.15
C ASN A 235 -20.08 -11.16 -22.95
N CYS A 236 -19.01 -10.41 -23.21
CA CYS A 236 -18.20 -9.81 -22.15
C CYS A 236 -18.97 -8.74 -21.39
N LEU A 237 -18.82 -8.72 -20.07
CA LEU A 237 -19.43 -7.71 -19.20
C LEU A 237 -18.70 -6.36 -19.24
N PHE A 238 -17.52 -6.29 -19.87
CA PHE A 238 -16.62 -5.13 -19.83
C PHE A 238 -16.38 -4.45 -21.18
N HIS A 239 -16.93 -5.00 -22.26
CA HIS A 239 -16.93 -4.37 -23.58
C HIS A 239 -18.05 -4.96 -24.44
N ASP A 240 -18.39 -4.26 -25.52
CA ASP A 240 -19.37 -4.74 -26.50
C ASP A 240 -18.72 -5.72 -27.49
N ASP A 241 -19.14 -6.99 -27.44
CA ASP A 241 -18.73 -8.02 -28.40
C ASP A 241 -19.86 -8.42 -29.36
N LYS A 242 -19.50 -8.63 -30.64
CA LYS A 242 -20.39 -9.18 -31.66
C LYS A 242 -20.55 -10.71 -31.55
N SER A 243 -19.65 -11.36 -30.84
CA SER A 243 -19.66 -12.80 -30.55
C SER A 243 -19.13 -13.05 -29.13
N PRO A 244 -19.65 -14.07 -28.42
CA PRO A 244 -19.26 -14.35 -27.04
C PRO A 244 -17.75 -14.47 -26.85
N SER A 245 -17.17 -13.58 -26.05
CA SER A 245 -15.72 -13.52 -25.80
C SER A 245 -15.34 -13.79 -24.34
N MET A 246 -16.32 -13.83 -23.44
CA MET A 246 -16.12 -14.10 -22.02
C MET A 246 -16.34 -15.58 -21.74
N TRP A 247 -15.30 -16.23 -21.24
CA TRP A 247 -15.32 -17.61 -20.80
C TRP A 247 -15.54 -17.68 -19.29
N VAL A 248 -16.23 -18.73 -18.85
CA VAL A 248 -16.54 -19.01 -17.44
C VAL A 248 -16.29 -20.49 -17.16
N ASP A 249 -15.55 -20.76 -16.10
CA ASP A 249 -15.27 -22.09 -15.56
C ASP A 249 -15.94 -22.20 -14.18
N MET A 250 -17.08 -22.89 -14.14
CA MET A 250 -17.90 -23.04 -12.92
C MET A 250 -17.29 -24.02 -11.92
N GLU A 251 -16.34 -24.85 -12.34
CA GLU A 251 -15.66 -25.78 -11.44
C GLU A 251 -14.56 -25.07 -10.66
N ARG A 252 -13.73 -24.29 -11.37
CA ARG A 252 -12.66 -23.48 -10.75
C ARG A 252 -13.13 -22.14 -10.21
N GLN A 253 -14.38 -21.77 -10.44
CA GLN A 253 -14.98 -20.50 -10.01
C GLN A 253 -14.19 -19.28 -10.51
N ILE A 254 -13.82 -19.31 -11.79
CA ILE A 254 -13.07 -18.24 -12.47
C ILE A 254 -13.63 -17.93 -13.84
N CYS A 255 -13.43 -16.70 -14.28
CA CYS A 255 -13.84 -16.22 -15.59
C CYS A 255 -12.75 -15.37 -16.24
N GLY A 256 -12.87 -15.11 -17.53
CA GLY A 256 -11.99 -14.20 -18.24
C GLY A 256 -12.49 -13.87 -19.63
N CYS A 257 -11.80 -12.95 -20.30
CA CYS A 257 -12.15 -12.46 -21.61
C CYS A 257 -10.98 -12.65 -22.59
N PHE A 258 -11.24 -13.28 -23.74
CA PHE A 258 -10.22 -13.49 -24.76
C PHE A 258 -9.74 -12.19 -25.44
N ALA A 259 -10.52 -11.12 -25.36
CA ALA A 259 -10.14 -9.79 -25.87
C ALA A 259 -9.18 -9.03 -24.93
N GLY A 260 -8.79 -9.61 -23.79
CA GLY A 260 -7.83 -9.01 -22.86
C GLY A 260 -8.42 -8.06 -21.83
N CYS A 261 -9.76 -7.96 -21.72
CA CYS A 261 -10.41 -7.13 -20.70
C CYS A 261 -10.07 -7.58 -19.27
N THR A 262 -9.71 -8.85 -19.09
CA THR A 262 -9.26 -9.44 -17.83
C THR A 262 -7.80 -9.91 -18.01
N PRO A 263 -6.79 -9.13 -17.58
CA PRO A 263 -5.38 -9.49 -17.75
C PRO A 263 -4.98 -10.81 -17.09
N GLN A 264 -5.74 -11.21 -16.06
CA GLN A 264 -5.68 -12.50 -15.38
C GLN A 264 -7.10 -13.03 -15.19
N PRO A 265 -7.29 -14.35 -15.01
CA PRO A 265 -8.57 -14.91 -14.60
C PRO A 265 -9.11 -14.23 -13.35
N CYS A 266 -10.37 -13.81 -13.40
CA CYS A 266 -11.07 -13.19 -12.28
C CYS A 266 -11.86 -14.25 -11.51
N ASP A 267 -11.68 -14.32 -10.20
CA ASP A 267 -12.61 -15.04 -9.33
C ASP A 267 -13.87 -14.20 -9.02
N VAL A 268 -14.74 -14.69 -8.14
CA VAL A 268 -16.00 -14.02 -7.80
C VAL A 268 -15.80 -12.63 -7.17
N ILE A 269 -14.72 -12.43 -6.40
CA ILE A 269 -14.40 -11.15 -5.75
C ILE A 269 -13.84 -10.18 -6.80
N ASP A 270 -12.91 -10.65 -7.64
CA ASP A 270 -12.37 -9.86 -8.74
C ASP A 270 -13.46 -9.38 -9.70
N LEU A 271 -14.39 -10.28 -10.04
CA LEU A 271 -15.52 -10.00 -10.91
C LEU A 271 -16.46 -8.97 -10.27
N TYR A 272 -16.85 -9.18 -9.00
CA TYR A 272 -17.68 -8.23 -8.25
C TYR A 272 -17.04 -6.85 -8.18
N ALA A 273 -15.76 -6.79 -7.81
CA ALA A 273 -15.01 -5.54 -7.71
C ALA A 273 -15.03 -4.77 -9.03
N ARG A 274 -14.84 -5.46 -10.16
CA ARG A 274 -14.85 -4.84 -11.48
C ARG A 274 -16.24 -4.39 -11.92
N LEU A 275 -17.28 -5.19 -11.69
CA LEU A 275 -18.67 -4.84 -12.04
C LEU A 275 -19.16 -3.60 -11.28
N HIS A 276 -18.71 -3.42 -10.05
CA HIS A 276 -19.12 -2.33 -9.18
C HIS A 276 -18.10 -1.18 -9.08
N ASN A 277 -17.01 -1.24 -9.86
CA ASN A 277 -15.91 -0.28 -9.84
C ASN A 277 -15.35 -0.04 -8.41
N LEU A 278 -15.17 -1.12 -7.66
CA LEU A 278 -14.64 -1.14 -6.30
C LEU A 278 -13.20 -1.62 -6.25
N SER A 279 -12.48 -1.25 -5.19
CA SER A 279 -11.24 -1.95 -4.84
C SER A 279 -11.57 -3.39 -4.39
N ILE A 280 -10.60 -4.31 -4.49
CA ILE A 280 -10.76 -5.68 -3.98
C ILE A 280 -11.15 -5.68 -2.48
N GLN A 281 -10.56 -4.78 -1.69
CA GLN A 281 -10.87 -4.68 -0.27
C GLN A 281 -12.30 -4.19 -0.02
N ASP A 282 -12.80 -3.25 -0.82
CA ASP A 282 -14.19 -2.77 -0.69
C ASP A 282 -15.20 -3.80 -1.20
N ALA A 283 -14.88 -4.53 -2.27
CA ALA A 283 -15.67 -5.67 -2.72
C ALA A 283 -15.82 -6.71 -1.61
N ILE A 284 -14.71 -7.08 -0.95
CA ILE A 284 -14.72 -8.02 0.18
C ILE A 284 -15.57 -7.47 1.33
N ARG A 285 -15.42 -6.20 1.72
CA ARG A 285 -16.23 -5.58 2.77
C ARG A 285 -17.72 -5.57 2.44
N VAL A 286 -18.08 -5.30 1.18
CA VAL A 286 -19.48 -5.24 0.75
C VAL A 286 -20.09 -6.64 0.70
N MET A 287 -19.38 -7.60 0.10
CA MET A 287 -19.83 -9.00 0.01
C MET A 287 -19.90 -9.65 1.40
N ALA A 288 -19.00 -9.30 2.32
CA ALA A 288 -19.01 -9.76 3.71
C ALA A 288 -20.24 -9.30 4.51
N ARG A 289 -20.87 -8.17 4.17
CA ARG A 289 -22.07 -7.68 4.89
C ARG A 289 -23.31 -8.56 4.69
N SER A 290 -23.26 -9.48 3.73
CA SER A 290 -24.36 -10.37 3.35
C SER A 290 -24.06 -11.84 3.68
N LEU A 291 -22.98 -12.09 4.43
CA LEU A 291 -22.69 -13.38 5.09
C LEU A 291 -23.48 -13.47 6.40
#